data_AF-A0A2X0ZY62-F1
#
_entry.id   AF-A0A2X0ZY62-F1
#
_cell.length_a   1.000
_cell.length_b   1.000
_cell.length_c   1.000
_cell.angle_alpha   90.00
_cell.angle_beta   90.00
_cell.angle_gamma   90.00
#
_symmetry.space_group_name_H-M   'P 1'
#
loop_
_entity.id
_entity.type
_entity.pdbx_description
1 polymer ?
#
loop_
_entity_poly.entity_id
_entity_poly.type
_entity_poly.pdbx_seq_one_letter_code
_entity_poly.pdbx_strand_id
1 'polypeptide(L)'
;MIKFGMFNSINGDRRYKAEDFAQYFATFIGNGIFVKPSDCLQVMAGTNEMKVIIRPGKAWINGYYLINDEDYNLSLAVGDSSLNRIDRIVIRLDFLLRKMSVEVKKGALSASPVAPTLKRDADAYELALADIYVSKGTLTVSQALITDTRLNNNLCGYMHNPIYQVDTTTIFNQYQGWFNDYSVTKEAEFLRWQTQVTTALEQWIDAQEQDFLSWRQAEEALYHTWLQGRKDGFDTWFATVKDILNTTADGNLLNKLNDHEDASMPHKFLIGTNVYKYGFAFNPVLQCVSFIYEEENV
;
A
#
# COMPACT_ATOMS: atom_id res chain seq x y z
N MET A 1 -40.40 38.26 35.27
CA MET A 1 -40.20 39.69 35.61
C MET A 1 -39.67 40.38 34.37
N ILE A 2 -40.32 41.45 33.92
CA ILE A 2 -39.85 42.25 32.78
C ILE A 2 -38.76 43.21 33.28
N LYS A 3 -37.65 43.36 32.54
CA LYS A 3 -36.54 44.27 32.85
C LYS A 3 -36.31 45.24 31.68
N PHE A 4 -35.89 46.47 31.99
CA PHE A 4 -35.52 47.52 31.04
C PHE A 4 -34.33 48.32 31.62
N GLY A 5 -33.46 48.85 30.76
CA GLY A 5 -32.20 49.48 31.20
C GLY A 5 -31.63 50.48 30.20
N MET A 6 -30.43 51.00 30.49
CA MET A 6 -29.71 52.02 29.70
C MET A 6 -30.41 53.38 29.58
N PHE A 7 -31.09 53.82 30.64
CA PHE A 7 -31.61 55.18 30.78
C PHE A 7 -30.64 56.08 31.55
N ASN A 8 -30.72 57.38 31.28
CA ASN A 8 -30.02 58.41 32.05
C ASN A 8 -30.39 58.33 33.53
N SER A 9 -29.37 58.47 34.38
CA SER A 9 -29.56 58.52 35.83
C SER A 9 -30.06 59.90 36.25
N ILE A 10 -31.08 59.95 37.12
CA ILE A 10 -31.57 61.17 37.75
C ILE A 10 -31.25 61.05 39.25
N ASN A 11 -30.42 61.94 39.77
CA ASN A 11 -29.97 61.93 41.17
C ASN A 11 -29.33 60.58 41.61
N GLY A 12 -28.76 59.81 40.69
CA GLY A 12 -28.06 58.55 41.00
C GLY A 12 -28.99 57.34 41.23
N ASP A 13 -30.27 57.43 40.85
CA ASP A 13 -31.27 56.37 41.00
C ASP A 13 -30.95 55.10 40.19
N ARG A 14 -30.28 55.26 39.03
CA ARG A 14 -29.90 54.13 38.16
C ARG A 14 -28.50 53.64 38.44
N ARG A 15 -28.41 52.36 38.84
CA ARG A 15 -27.17 51.57 38.92
C ARG A 15 -27.39 50.27 38.16
N TYR A 16 -26.45 49.91 37.31
CA TYR A 16 -26.49 48.69 36.52
C TYR A 16 -25.47 47.71 37.06
N LYS A 17 -25.82 46.43 37.10
CA LYS A 17 -24.87 45.38 37.46
C LYS A 17 -24.08 44.94 36.23
N ALA A 18 -22.93 44.29 36.45
CA ALA A 18 -22.16 43.69 35.36
C ALA A 18 -23.01 42.66 34.59
N GLU A 19 -23.89 41.93 35.28
CA GLU A 19 -24.82 40.98 34.68
C GLU A 19 -25.82 41.65 33.74
N ASP A 20 -26.27 42.87 34.03
CA ASP A 20 -27.23 43.58 33.17
C ASP A 20 -26.58 43.93 31.81
N PHE A 21 -25.30 44.32 31.82
CA PHE A 21 -24.52 44.55 30.61
C PHE A 21 -24.17 43.26 29.89
N ALA A 22 -23.71 42.23 30.60
CA ALA A 22 -23.38 40.95 29.99
C ALA A 22 -24.61 40.33 29.31
N GLN A 23 -25.79 40.35 29.96
CA GLN A 23 -27.04 39.90 29.35
C GLN A 23 -27.39 40.68 28.10
N TYR A 24 -27.23 42.01 28.13
CA TYR A 24 -27.45 42.85 26.94
C TYR A 24 -26.52 42.45 25.78
N PHE A 25 -25.21 42.33 26.03
CA PHE A 25 -24.24 41.91 25.01
C PHE A 25 -24.50 40.49 24.49
N ALA A 26 -24.94 39.57 25.34
CA ALA A 26 -25.27 38.20 24.97
C ALA A 26 -26.46 38.08 24.00
N THR A 27 -27.29 39.13 23.87
CA THR A 27 -28.40 39.13 22.91
C THR A 27 -27.94 39.23 21.46
N PHE A 28 -26.73 39.72 21.22
CA PHE A 28 -26.17 39.86 19.89
C PHE A 28 -24.80 39.19 19.73
N ILE A 29 -24.00 39.04 20.78
CA ILE A 29 -22.72 38.34 20.72
C ILE A 29 -22.88 36.91 21.23
N GLY A 30 -22.74 35.94 20.32
CA GLY A 30 -22.78 34.52 20.66
C GLY A 30 -21.53 34.05 21.42
N ASN A 31 -21.65 32.90 22.09
CA ASN A 31 -20.52 32.25 22.76
C ASN A 31 -19.52 31.71 21.74
N GLY A 32 -18.23 31.93 21.97
CA GLY A 32 -17.16 31.44 21.11
C GLY A 32 -15.92 32.32 21.11
N ILE A 33 -14.96 32.00 20.24
CA ILE A 33 -13.78 32.84 20.00
C ILE A 33 -13.99 33.77 18.81
N PHE A 34 -13.25 34.88 18.78
CA PHE A 34 -13.25 35.78 17.64
C PHE A 34 -12.53 35.16 16.43
N VAL A 35 -13.00 35.48 15.23
CA VAL A 35 -12.51 34.88 13.98
C VAL A 35 -11.28 35.57 13.39
N LYS A 36 -10.86 36.70 13.97
CA LYS A 36 -9.74 37.51 13.47
C LYS A 36 -8.78 37.90 14.60
N PRO A 37 -7.47 37.61 14.50
CA PRO A 37 -6.79 36.89 13.41
C PRO A 37 -7.19 35.41 13.36
N SER A 38 -6.83 34.69 12.29
CA SER A 38 -7.23 33.27 12.09
C SER A 38 -6.66 32.33 13.15
N ASP A 39 -5.56 32.72 13.79
CA ASP A 39 -4.90 32.02 14.90
C ASP A 39 -5.39 32.51 16.28
N CYS A 40 -6.51 33.25 16.34
CA CYS A 40 -7.09 33.74 17.59
C CYS A 40 -7.23 32.60 18.63
N LEU A 41 -6.56 32.78 19.78
CA LEU A 41 -6.56 31.81 20.89
C LEU A 41 -6.18 30.38 20.46
N GLN A 42 -5.40 30.24 19.39
CA GLN A 42 -4.89 28.95 18.96
C GLN A 42 -3.97 28.37 20.02
N VAL A 43 -4.12 27.08 20.30
CA VAL A 43 -3.23 26.33 21.18
C VAL A 43 -2.09 25.74 20.35
N MET A 44 -0.86 26.14 20.66
CA MET A 44 0.36 25.66 20.05
C MET A 44 1.22 24.90 21.07
N ALA A 45 1.97 23.92 20.62
CA ALA A 45 2.94 23.23 21.48
C ALA A 45 4.13 24.13 21.82
N GLY A 46 4.62 24.06 23.05
CA GLY A 46 5.90 24.65 23.46
C GLY A 46 7.09 23.87 22.88
N THR A 47 8.28 24.47 22.93
CA THR A 47 9.49 23.87 22.35
C THR A 47 10.14 22.91 23.35
N ASN A 48 10.01 21.60 23.11
CA ASN A 48 10.64 20.54 23.91
C ASN A 48 10.31 20.61 25.42
N GLU A 49 9.06 20.95 25.77
CA GLU A 49 8.62 21.06 27.16
C GLU A 49 7.15 20.63 27.32
N MET A 50 6.69 20.38 28.55
CA MET A 50 5.28 20.17 28.88
C MET A 50 4.56 21.51 29.06
N LYS A 51 4.54 22.32 28.00
CA LYS A 51 3.79 23.58 27.96
C LYS A 51 3.08 23.72 26.63
N VAL A 52 1.97 24.46 26.65
CA VAL A 52 1.32 24.96 25.45
C VAL A 52 1.28 26.48 25.49
N ILE A 53 1.29 27.07 24.30
CA ILE A 53 1.23 28.50 24.07
C ILE A 53 -0.15 28.80 23.51
N ILE A 54 -0.88 29.71 24.14
CA ILE A 54 -2.16 30.20 23.63
C ILE A 54 -1.88 31.55 22.96
N ARG A 55 -2.14 31.61 21.66
CA ARG A 55 -1.94 32.82 20.86
C ARG A 55 -2.82 33.99 21.33
N PRO A 56 -2.46 35.24 21.00
CA PRO A 56 -3.32 36.39 21.21
C PRO A 56 -4.71 36.18 20.59
N GLY A 57 -5.73 36.74 21.21
CA GLY A 57 -7.10 36.63 20.73
C GLY A 57 -8.14 36.95 21.77
N LYS A 58 -9.40 36.72 21.41
CA LYS A 58 -10.55 37.16 22.20
C LYS A 58 -11.64 36.09 22.23
N ALA A 59 -12.30 35.95 23.37
CA ALA A 59 -13.40 35.01 23.57
C ALA A 59 -14.56 35.68 24.29
N TRP A 60 -15.78 35.24 23.96
CA TRP A 60 -17.01 35.66 24.61
C TRP A 60 -17.77 34.45 25.16
N ILE A 61 -18.25 34.59 26.39
CA ILE A 61 -19.11 33.62 27.07
C ILE A 61 -20.20 34.38 27.80
N ASN A 62 -21.46 34.17 27.39
CA ASN A 62 -22.67 34.79 27.95
C ASN A 62 -22.54 36.32 28.12
N GLY A 63 -21.92 36.97 27.12
CA GLY A 63 -21.67 38.43 27.11
C GLY A 63 -20.50 38.92 27.96
N TYR A 64 -19.84 38.04 28.72
CA TYR A 64 -18.54 38.30 29.33
C TYR A 64 -17.43 38.04 28.30
N TYR A 65 -16.30 38.73 28.44
CA TYR A 65 -15.21 38.65 27.48
C TYR A 65 -13.86 38.37 28.14
N LEU A 66 -12.99 37.68 27.38
CA LEU A 66 -11.58 37.51 27.67
C LEU A 66 -10.78 38.05 26.49
N ILE A 67 -9.74 38.82 26.76
CA ILE A 67 -8.77 39.30 25.77
C ILE A 67 -7.39 38.84 26.24
N ASN A 68 -6.68 38.19 25.33
CA ASN A 68 -5.29 37.83 25.47
C ASN A 68 -4.49 38.60 24.41
N ASP A 69 -3.59 39.49 24.83
CA ASP A 69 -2.86 40.38 23.91
C ASP A 69 -1.48 39.85 23.50
N GLU A 70 -0.99 38.79 24.16
CA GLU A 70 0.32 38.19 23.91
C GLU A 70 0.29 36.66 24.00
N ASP A 71 1.40 35.99 23.67
CA ASP A 71 1.51 34.53 23.79
C ASP A 71 1.42 34.11 25.27
N TYR A 72 0.34 33.43 25.64
CA TYR A 72 0.10 32.98 27.01
C TYR A 72 0.60 31.54 27.22
N ASN A 73 1.60 31.37 28.08
CA ASN A 73 2.21 30.08 28.35
C ASN A 73 1.46 29.33 29.46
N LEU A 74 0.99 28.13 29.16
CA LEU A 74 0.25 27.28 30.08
C LEU A 74 0.98 25.95 30.30
N SER A 75 1.37 25.70 31.55
CA SER A 75 2.07 24.48 31.93
C SER A 75 1.12 23.29 32.04
N LEU A 76 1.57 22.16 31.52
CA LEU A 76 0.90 20.86 31.64
C LEU A 76 1.65 19.98 32.65
N ALA A 77 0.92 19.14 33.35
CA ALA A 77 1.55 18.09 34.15
C ALA A 77 2.18 17.04 33.21
N VAL A 78 3.33 16.48 33.59
CA VAL A 78 3.96 15.37 32.86
C VAL A 78 3.03 14.15 32.72
N GLY A 79 3.34 13.28 31.76
CA GLY A 79 2.66 12.00 31.60
C GLY A 79 2.77 11.15 32.87
N ASP A 80 1.70 10.41 33.18
CA ASP A 80 1.74 9.43 34.27
C ASP A 80 2.68 8.27 33.89
N SER A 81 3.23 7.54 34.87
CA SER A 81 4.14 6.43 34.57
C SER A 81 3.46 5.22 33.91
N SER A 82 2.14 5.09 34.08
CA SER A 82 1.41 3.85 33.79
C SER A 82 0.35 3.99 32.69
N LEU A 83 -0.40 5.11 32.68
CA LEU A 83 -1.59 5.27 31.85
C LEU A 83 -1.59 6.58 31.07
N ASN A 84 -2.38 6.61 29.98
CA ASN A 84 -2.56 7.79 29.14
C ASN A 84 -3.71 8.66 29.67
N ARG A 85 -3.80 9.91 29.21
CA ARG A 85 -4.95 10.78 29.45
C ARG A 85 -5.11 11.80 28.33
N ILE A 86 -6.27 12.46 28.29
CA ILE A 86 -6.50 13.63 27.45
C ILE A 86 -6.78 14.83 28.37
N ASP A 87 -5.92 15.83 28.30
CA ASP A 87 -6.11 17.10 29.02
C ASP A 87 -6.79 18.08 28.05
N ARG A 88 -7.83 18.80 28.51
CA ARG A 88 -8.57 19.77 27.68
C ARG A 88 -8.21 21.20 28.09
N ILE A 89 -7.81 22.02 27.13
CA ILE A 89 -7.60 23.46 27.35
C ILE A 89 -8.94 24.17 27.19
N VAL A 90 -9.38 24.84 28.25
CA VAL A 90 -10.67 25.54 28.27
C VAL A 90 -10.50 27.02 28.55
N ILE A 91 -11.40 27.83 28.00
CA ILE A 91 -11.71 29.15 28.54
C ILE A 91 -12.86 28.97 29.50
N ARG A 92 -12.64 29.32 30.77
CA ARG A 92 -13.62 29.21 31.84
C ARG A 92 -14.08 30.59 32.26
N LEU A 93 -15.37 30.84 32.19
CA LEU A 93 -16.05 31.91 32.92
C LEU A 93 -16.47 31.36 34.28
N ASP A 94 -15.90 31.89 35.37
CA ASP A 94 -16.23 31.49 36.74
C ASP A 94 -17.06 32.60 37.42
N PHE A 95 -18.31 32.29 37.74
CA PHE A 95 -19.24 33.26 38.34
C PHE A 95 -18.96 33.51 39.82
N LEU A 96 -18.33 32.56 40.51
CA LEU A 96 -17.99 32.68 41.93
C LEU A 96 -16.77 33.59 42.12
N LEU A 97 -15.71 33.35 41.34
CA LEU A 97 -14.49 34.14 41.35
C LEU A 97 -14.59 35.42 40.51
N ARG A 98 -15.66 35.55 39.70
CA ARG A 98 -15.93 36.70 38.82
C ARG A 98 -14.78 36.98 37.86
N LYS A 99 -14.24 35.93 37.25
CA LYS A 99 -13.12 36.02 36.30
C LYS A 99 -13.31 35.08 35.10
N MET A 100 -12.67 35.44 34.00
CA MET A 100 -12.41 34.49 32.91
C MET A 100 -10.93 34.10 32.92
N SER A 101 -10.65 32.82 32.72
CA SER A 101 -9.28 32.27 32.68
C SER A 101 -9.15 31.18 31.62
N VAL A 102 -7.93 31.02 31.09
CA VAL A 102 -7.55 29.83 30.32
C VAL A 102 -7.02 28.78 31.30
N GLU A 103 -7.59 27.59 31.29
CA GLU A 103 -7.29 26.55 32.27
C GLU A 103 -7.06 25.18 31.62
N VAL A 104 -6.21 24.36 32.24
CA VAL A 104 -6.03 22.94 31.88
C VAL A 104 -7.03 22.12 32.68
N LYS A 105 -7.99 21.52 31.99
CA LYS A 105 -8.89 20.52 32.57
C LYS A 105 -8.27 19.15 32.41
N LYS A 106 -7.65 18.64 33.48
CA LYS A 106 -6.91 17.38 33.46
C LYS A 106 -7.82 16.18 33.25
N GLY A 107 -7.41 15.28 32.36
CA GLY A 107 -8.09 14.02 32.06
C GLY A 107 -7.95 12.96 33.14
N ALA A 108 -8.90 12.03 33.17
CA ALA A 108 -8.77 10.79 33.93
C ALA A 108 -7.77 9.85 33.23
N LEU A 109 -6.97 9.13 34.02
CA LEU A 109 -6.03 8.13 33.52
C LEU A 109 -6.79 6.91 32.98
N SER A 110 -6.47 6.49 31.76
CA SER A 110 -7.11 5.34 31.10
C SER A 110 -6.24 4.77 29.98
N ALA A 111 -6.44 3.50 29.65
CA ALA A 111 -5.86 2.89 28.44
C ALA A 111 -6.51 3.45 27.15
N SER A 112 -7.78 3.86 27.24
CA SER A 112 -8.55 4.54 26.20
C SER A 112 -9.07 5.85 26.77
N PRO A 113 -8.23 6.90 26.82
CA PRO A 113 -8.58 8.14 27.49
C PRO A 113 -9.64 8.92 26.72
N VAL A 114 -10.50 9.62 27.46
CA VAL A 114 -11.55 10.49 26.93
C VAL A 114 -11.35 11.91 27.46
N ALA A 115 -11.65 12.90 26.62
CA ALA A 115 -11.53 14.30 27.01
C ALA A 115 -12.55 14.66 28.12
N PRO A 116 -12.17 15.44 29.15
CA PRO A 116 -13.07 15.89 30.19
C PRO A 116 -14.29 16.64 29.66
N THR A 117 -15.45 16.42 30.26
CA THR A 117 -16.67 17.15 29.94
C THR A 117 -16.56 18.62 30.35
N LEU A 118 -17.15 19.50 29.56
CA LEU A 118 -17.22 20.93 29.87
C LEU A 118 -18.18 21.17 31.05
N LYS A 119 -17.80 22.10 31.94
CA LYS A 119 -18.69 22.63 32.98
C LYS A 119 -19.47 23.78 32.38
N ARG A 120 -20.80 23.65 32.35
CA ARG A 120 -21.75 24.66 31.82
C ARG A 120 -22.98 24.69 32.71
N ASP A 121 -22.81 25.24 33.90
CA ASP A 121 -23.84 25.31 34.94
C ASP A 121 -23.85 26.70 35.61
N ALA A 122 -24.49 26.81 36.77
CA ALA A 122 -24.64 28.06 37.50
C ALA A 122 -23.32 28.61 38.08
N ASP A 123 -22.30 27.77 38.27
CA ASP A 123 -21.03 28.20 38.86
C ASP A 123 -20.02 28.63 37.79
N ALA A 124 -20.02 27.93 36.65
CA ALA A 124 -19.08 28.20 35.58
C ALA A 124 -19.58 27.78 34.20
N TYR A 125 -19.07 28.45 33.18
CA TYR A 125 -19.30 28.10 31.78
C TYR A 125 -17.98 28.01 31.01
N GLU A 126 -17.77 26.88 30.33
CA GLU A 126 -16.51 26.58 29.64
C GLU A 126 -16.70 26.42 28.12
N LEU A 127 -15.68 26.87 27.39
CA LEU A 127 -15.45 26.61 25.96
C LEU A 127 -14.14 25.85 25.77
N ALA A 128 -14.11 24.81 24.93
CA ALA A 128 -12.88 24.04 24.67
C ALA A 128 -12.05 24.63 23.52
N LEU A 129 -10.80 25.01 23.78
CA LEU A 129 -9.89 25.45 22.72
C LEU A 129 -9.25 24.25 22.02
N ALA A 130 -8.68 23.32 22.79
CA ALA A 130 -8.03 22.13 22.24
C ALA A 130 -8.03 20.96 23.23
N ASP A 131 -7.92 19.75 22.67
CA ASP A 131 -7.68 18.52 23.42
C ASP A 131 -6.23 18.07 23.22
N ILE A 132 -5.55 17.73 24.31
CA ILE A 132 -4.14 17.37 24.31
C ILE A 132 -4.01 15.92 24.75
N TYR A 133 -3.55 15.07 23.85
CA TYR A 133 -3.24 13.69 24.18
C TYR A 133 -1.90 13.58 24.91
N VAL A 134 -1.94 13.10 26.16
CA VAL A 134 -0.75 12.91 26.99
C VAL A 134 -0.54 11.42 27.20
N SER A 135 0.45 10.85 26.52
CA SER A 135 0.84 9.45 26.70
C SER A 135 1.52 9.24 28.06
N LYS A 136 1.52 7.99 28.53
CA LYS A 136 2.33 7.59 29.68
C LYS A 136 3.81 7.93 29.46
N GLY A 137 4.47 8.46 30.48
CA GLY A 137 5.88 8.84 30.48
C GLY A 137 6.23 10.06 29.62
N THR A 138 5.27 10.76 29.03
CA THR A 138 5.53 11.94 28.18
C THR A 138 6.13 13.10 28.98
N LEU A 139 7.27 13.63 28.50
CA LEU A 139 7.99 14.76 29.08
C LEU A 139 7.94 16.03 28.21
N THR A 140 7.39 15.93 27.00
CA THR A 140 7.25 17.05 26.05
C THR A 140 5.95 16.89 25.27
N VAL A 141 5.28 18.00 24.96
CA VAL A 141 4.11 17.99 24.06
C VAL A 141 4.52 18.48 22.68
N SER A 142 4.08 17.78 21.64
CA SER A 142 4.27 18.21 20.25
C SER A 142 2.94 18.65 19.63
N GLN A 143 2.99 19.43 18.54
CA GLN A 143 1.78 19.94 17.90
C GLN A 143 0.84 18.82 17.42
N ALA A 144 1.38 17.66 17.03
CA ALA A 144 0.61 16.51 16.57
C ALA A 144 -0.27 15.88 17.67
N LEU A 145 0.03 16.14 18.94
CA LEU A 145 -0.76 15.67 20.09
C LEU A 145 -1.89 16.62 20.47
N ILE A 146 -2.00 17.77 19.80
CA ILE A 146 -2.99 18.81 20.06
C ILE A 146 -4.06 18.74 18.98
N THR A 147 -5.28 18.40 19.38
CA THR A 147 -6.47 18.44 18.52
C THR A 147 -7.20 19.76 18.74
N ASP A 148 -7.26 20.59 17.69
CA ASP A 148 -7.97 21.88 17.73
C ASP A 148 -9.49 21.65 17.76
N THR A 149 -10.17 22.24 18.75
CA THR A 149 -11.61 22.10 18.94
C THR A 149 -12.36 23.43 18.73
N ARG A 150 -11.66 24.50 18.35
CA ARG A 150 -12.22 25.86 18.20
C ARG A 150 -13.35 25.91 17.17
N LEU A 151 -13.25 25.11 16.11
CA LEU A 151 -14.26 24.98 15.05
C LEU A 151 -15.52 24.18 15.44
N ASN A 152 -15.49 23.45 16.56
CA ASN A 152 -16.62 22.63 16.97
C ASN A 152 -17.62 23.46 17.77
N ASN A 153 -18.77 23.79 17.16
CA ASN A 153 -19.83 24.60 17.77
C ASN A 153 -20.41 24.03 19.08
N ASN A 154 -20.32 22.71 19.30
CA ASN A 154 -20.78 22.10 20.55
C ASN A 154 -19.77 22.33 21.69
N LEU A 155 -18.50 22.54 21.39
CA LEU A 155 -17.41 22.67 22.37
C LEU A 155 -16.94 24.12 22.55
N CYS A 156 -16.68 24.84 21.47
CA CYS A 156 -16.29 26.24 21.48
C CYS A 156 -17.07 27.05 20.46
N GLY A 157 -16.79 26.82 19.18
CA GLY A 157 -17.37 27.60 18.08
C GLY A 157 -16.81 29.01 17.99
N TYR A 158 -17.25 29.71 16.96
CA TYR A 158 -16.95 31.12 16.77
C TYR A 158 -18.03 31.99 17.38
N MET A 159 -17.64 33.12 17.97
CA MET A 159 -18.62 34.12 18.36
C MET A 159 -19.34 34.61 17.11
N HIS A 160 -20.67 34.54 17.13
CA HIS A 160 -21.49 35.13 16.08
C HIS A 160 -21.68 36.62 16.41
N ASN A 161 -21.31 37.52 15.49
CA ASN A 161 -21.67 38.93 15.56
C ASN A 161 -22.83 39.17 14.57
N PRO A 162 -23.98 39.75 14.93
CA PRO A 162 -25.10 39.87 14.01
C PRO A 162 -24.89 40.98 12.99
N ILE A 163 -23.85 41.82 13.16
CA ILE A 163 -23.59 42.98 12.30
C ILE A 163 -22.96 42.57 10.96
N TYR A 164 -22.34 41.40 10.88
CA TYR A 164 -21.82 40.84 9.62
C TYR A 164 -22.11 39.34 9.55
N GLN A 165 -23.38 38.99 9.29
CA GLN A 165 -23.64 37.73 8.59
C GLN A 165 -23.11 37.89 7.17
N VAL A 166 -21.86 37.50 6.93
CA VAL A 166 -21.50 37.07 5.59
C VAL A 166 -22.22 35.74 5.45
N ASP A 167 -23.24 35.68 4.59
CA ASP A 167 -23.86 34.42 4.22
C ASP A 167 -22.82 33.59 3.45
N THR A 168 -21.98 32.88 4.20
CA THR A 168 -20.96 31.99 3.64
C THR A 168 -21.55 30.67 3.20
N THR A 169 -22.87 30.45 3.35
CA THR A 169 -23.52 29.22 2.89
C THR A 169 -23.29 29.01 1.40
N THR A 170 -23.38 30.08 0.60
CA THR A 170 -23.14 30.00 -0.85
C THR A 170 -21.69 29.66 -1.17
N ILE A 171 -20.71 30.33 -0.53
CA ILE A 171 -19.29 30.07 -0.80
C ILE A 171 -18.83 28.72 -0.24
N PHE A 172 -19.40 28.28 0.88
CA PHE A 172 -19.18 26.97 1.48
C PHE A 172 -19.77 25.85 0.62
N ASN A 173 -20.98 26.02 0.11
CA ASN A 173 -21.59 25.07 -0.83
C ASN A 173 -20.79 24.98 -2.14
N GLN A 174 -20.27 26.10 -2.65
CA GLN A 174 -19.36 26.10 -3.80
C GLN A 174 -18.05 25.36 -3.50
N TYR A 175 -17.43 25.59 -2.33
CA TYR A 175 -16.21 24.89 -1.94
C TYR A 175 -16.45 23.39 -1.72
N GLN A 176 -17.56 23.02 -1.07
CA GLN A 176 -17.95 21.63 -0.86
C GLN A 176 -18.24 20.92 -2.19
N GLY A 177 -18.94 21.60 -3.12
CA GLY A 177 -19.17 21.09 -4.47
C GLY A 177 -17.86 20.87 -5.23
N TRP A 178 -16.99 21.89 -5.25
CA TRP A 178 -15.66 21.78 -5.87
C TRP A 178 -14.83 20.66 -5.25
N PHE A 179 -14.82 20.51 -3.91
CA PHE A 179 -14.08 19.45 -3.23
C PHE A 179 -14.62 18.06 -3.56
N ASN A 180 -15.94 17.90 -3.64
CA ASN A 180 -16.57 16.64 -4.02
C ASN A 180 -16.22 16.28 -5.48
N ASP A 181 -16.37 17.23 -6.40
CA ASP A 181 -16.06 17.05 -7.82
C ASP A 181 -14.57 16.76 -8.04
N TYR A 182 -13.70 17.47 -7.33
CA TYR A 182 -12.25 17.26 -7.38
C TYR A 182 -11.88 15.88 -6.85
N SER A 183 -12.45 15.47 -5.71
CA SER A 183 -12.21 14.16 -5.10
C SER A 183 -12.64 13.02 -6.04
N VAL A 184 -13.84 13.10 -6.63
CA VAL A 184 -14.35 12.11 -7.60
C VAL A 184 -13.50 12.08 -8.87
N THR A 185 -13.10 13.24 -9.39
CA THR A 185 -12.25 13.32 -10.58
C THR A 185 -10.88 12.69 -10.32
N LYS A 186 -10.28 12.94 -9.16
CA LYS A 186 -8.97 12.38 -8.80
C LYS A 186 -9.02 10.89 -8.54
N GLU A 187 -10.10 10.38 -7.95
CA GLU A 187 -10.34 8.94 -7.83
C GLU A 187 -10.40 8.28 -9.21
N ALA A 188 -11.16 8.86 -10.15
CA ALA A 188 -11.27 8.33 -11.50
C ALA A 188 -9.95 8.40 -12.29
N GLU A 189 -9.21 9.50 -12.18
CA GLU A 189 -7.87 9.64 -12.78
C GLU A 189 -6.89 8.62 -12.21
N PHE A 190 -6.89 8.42 -10.90
CA PHE A 190 -6.03 7.44 -10.23
C PHE A 190 -6.36 6.01 -10.68
N LEU A 191 -7.65 5.66 -10.72
CA LEU A 191 -8.10 4.36 -11.22
C LEU A 191 -7.67 4.15 -12.67
N ARG A 192 -7.82 5.16 -13.54
CA ARG A 192 -7.40 5.09 -14.93
C ARG A 192 -5.89 4.89 -15.07
N TRP A 193 -5.08 5.63 -14.31
CA TRP A 193 -3.63 5.45 -14.27
C TRP A 193 -3.26 4.05 -13.80
N GLN A 194 -3.91 3.55 -12.73
CA GLN A 194 -3.67 2.21 -12.21
C GLN A 194 -3.96 1.14 -13.27
N THR A 195 -5.11 1.22 -13.96
CA THR A 195 -5.45 0.30 -15.05
C THR A 195 -4.40 0.35 -16.16
N GLN A 196 -3.96 1.53 -16.57
CA GLN A 196 -2.94 1.67 -17.63
C GLN A 196 -1.62 1.02 -17.24
N VAL A 197 -1.15 1.23 -16.01
CA VAL A 197 0.09 0.63 -15.50
C VAL A 197 -0.03 -0.89 -15.43
N THR A 198 -1.14 -1.41 -14.89
CA THR A 198 -1.37 -2.86 -14.78
C THR A 198 -1.42 -3.52 -16.15
N THR A 199 -2.22 -2.99 -17.09
CA THR A 199 -2.32 -3.54 -18.45
C THR A 199 -0.99 -3.48 -19.20
N ALA A 200 -0.24 -2.38 -19.07
CA ALA A 200 1.08 -2.28 -19.71
C ALA A 200 2.08 -3.31 -19.14
N LEU A 201 2.02 -3.56 -17.83
CA LEU A 201 2.86 -4.56 -17.18
C LEU A 201 2.49 -5.99 -17.61
N GLU A 202 1.19 -6.31 -17.67
CA GLU A 202 0.70 -7.61 -18.17
C GLU A 202 1.15 -7.87 -19.61
N GLN A 203 0.99 -6.88 -20.50
CA GLN A 203 1.46 -6.99 -21.89
C GLN A 203 2.98 -7.20 -21.98
N TRP A 204 3.75 -6.51 -21.13
CA TRP A 204 5.19 -6.70 -21.09
C TRP A 204 5.58 -8.10 -20.61
N ILE A 205 4.92 -8.63 -19.58
CA ILE A 205 5.13 -9.98 -19.07
C ILE A 205 4.83 -11.02 -20.16
N ASP A 206 3.68 -10.91 -20.83
CA ASP A 206 3.28 -11.83 -21.90
C ASP A 206 4.28 -11.83 -23.05
N ALA A 207 4.75 -10.65 -23.45
CA ALA A 207 5.77 -10.52 -24.49
C ALA A 207 7.09 -11.18 -24.07
N GLN A 208 7.54 -10.97 -22.83
CA GLN A 208 8.75 -11.63 -22.31
C GLN A 208 8.62 -13.16 -22.26
N GLU A 209 7.45 -13.68 -21.88
CA GLU A 209 7.20 -15.12 -21.88
C GLU A 209 7.25 -15.71 -23.30
N GLN A 210 6.64 -15.03 -24.27
CA GLN A 210 6.66 -15.45 -25.67
C GLN A 210 8.07 -15.42 -26.28
N ASP A 211 8.84 -14.37 -26.00
CA ASP A 211 10.23 -14.24 -26.44
C ASP A 211 11.08 -15.37 -25.84
N PHE A 212 10.91 -15.67 -24.56
CA PHE A 212 11.63 -16.76 -23.89
C PHE A 212 11.27 -18.14 -24.45
N LEU A 213 9.98 -18.40 -24.70
CA LEU A 213 9.52 -19.65 -25.31
C LEU A 213 10.08 -19.82 -26.72
N SER A 214 10.07 -18.75 -27.52
CA SER A 214 10.61 -18.76 -28.88
C SER A 214 12.11 -19.02 -28.88
N TRP A 215 12.87 -18.36 -28.00
CA TRP A 215 14.30 -18.60 -27.81
C TRP A 215 14.57 -20.06 -27.40
N ARG A 216 13.83 -20.60 -26.43
CA ARG A 216 14.00 -21.98 -25.96
C ARG A 216 13.77 -23.00 -27.09
N GLN A 217 12.70 -22.82 -27.86
CA GLN A 217 12.37 -23.70 -28.99
C GLN A 217 13.45 -23.66 -30.08
N ALA A 218 13.95 -22.46 -30.39
CA ALA A 218 15.05 -22.31 -31.34
C ALA A 218 16.32 -23.02 -30.85
N GLU A 219 16.66 -22.87 -29.58
CA GLU A 219 17.82 -23.53 -28.96
C GLU A 219 17.67 -25.06 -28.96
N GLU A 220 16.48 -25.57 -28.62
CA GLU A 220 16.17 -27.00 -28.66
C GLU A 220 16.31 -27.56 -30.08
N ALA A 221 15.84 -26.84 -31.10
CA ALA A 221 16.00 -27.23 -32.50
C ALA A 221 17.48 -27.26 -32.94
N LEU A 222 18.29 -26.30 -32.49
CA LEU A 222 19.73 -26.30 -32.73
C LEU A 222 20.42 -27.50 -32.07
N TYR A 223 20.05 -27.81 -30.83
CA TYR A 223 20.58 -28.98 -30.11
C TYR A 223 20.24 -30.29 -30.84
N HIS A 224 18.99 -30.46 -31.26
CA HIS A 224 18.57 -31.66 -32.02
C HIS A 224 19.29 -31.78 -33.36
N THR A 225 19.46 -30.67 -34.08
CA THR A 225 20.20 -30.64 -35.34
C THR A 225 21.65 -31.06 -35.15
N TRP A 226 22.31 -30.55 -34.11
CA TRP A 226 23.67 -30.93 -33.74
C TRP A 226 23.77 -32.42 -33.37
N LEU A 227 22.83 -32.92 -32.55
CA LEU A 227 22.79 -34.31 -32.12
C LEU A 227 22.61 -35.25 -33.32
N GLN A 228 21.68 -34.91 -34.23
CA GLN A 228 21.44 -35.67 -35.45
C GLN A 228 22.68 -35.69 -36.33
N GLY A 229 23.31 -34.53 -36.56
CA GLY A 229 24.55 -34.46 -37.35
C GLY A 229 25.69 -35.30 -36.75
N ARG A 230 25.78 -35.40 -35.41
CA ARG A 230 26.73 -36.32 -34.76
C ARG A 230 26.40 -37.78 -34.99
N LYS A 231 25.12 -38.14 -34.92
CA LYS A 231 24.67 -39.50 -35.22
C LYS A 231 24.98 -39.87 -36.66
N ASP A 232 24.62 -39.01 -37.62
CA ASP A 232 24.86 -39.24 -39.04
C ASP A 232 26.35 -39.35 -39.37
N GLY A 233 27.17 -38.50 -38.73
CA GLY A 233 28.63 -38.55 -38.85
C GLY A 233 29.22 -39.85 -38.31
N PHE A 234 28.73 -40.33 -37.17
CA PHE A 234 29.13 -41.64 -36.62
C PHE A 234 28.71 -42.78 -37.55
N ASP A 235 27.46 -42.77 -38.02
CA ASP A 235 26.92 -43.83 -38.89
C ASP A 235 27.71 -43.89 -40.22
N THR A 236 28.09 -42.73 -40.78
CA THR A 236 28.93 -42.62 -41.98
C THR A 236 30.35 -43.14 -41.74
N TRP A 237 30.98 -42.74 -40.64
CA TRP A 237 32.30 -43.23 -40.25
C TRP A 237 32.29 -44.75 -40.03
N PHE A 238 31.28 -45.26 -39.33
CA PHE A 238 31.12 -46.68 -39.05
C PHE A 238 30.94 -47.50 -40.34
N ALA A 239 30.13 -47.00 -41.28
CA ALA A 239 29.99 -47.62 -42.60
C ALA A 239 31.33 -47.70 -43.35
N THR A 240 32.17 -46.66 -43.26
CA THR A 240 33.52 -46.64 -43.84
C THR A 240 34.43 -47.71 -43.20
N VAL A 241 34.43 -47.83 -41.88
CA VAL A 241 35.20 -48.88 -41.19
C VAL A 241 34.74 -50.27 -41.63
N LYS A 242 33.43 -50.49 -41.75
CA LYS A 242 32.86 -51.75 -42.22
C LYS A 242 33.32 -52.08 -43.66
N ASP A 243 33.33 -51.10 -44.55
CA ASP A 243 33.79 -51.27 -45.92
C ASP A 243 35.30 -51.59 -45.99
N ILE A 244 36.13 -50.91 -45.20
CA ILE A 244 37.56 -51.23 -45.09
C ILE A 244 37.75 -52.67 -44.62
N LEU A 245 37.06 -53.10 -43.56
CA LEU A 245 37.14 -54.47 -43.08
C LEU A 245 36.73 -55.45 -44.19
N ASN A 246 35.65 -55.18 -44.91
CA ASN A 246 35.24 -56.00 -46.05
C ASN A 246 36.26 -56.03 -47.20
N THR A 247 37.05 -54.97 -47.41
CA THR A 247 38.00 -54.88 -48.54
C THR A 247 39.41 -55.34 -48.19
N THR A 248 39.80 -55.29 -46.91
CA THR A 248 41.08 -55.86 -46.46
C THR A 248 41.15 -57.36 -46.77
N ALA A 249 42.36 -57.85 -47.09
CA ALA A 249 42.57 -59.26 -47.36
C ALA A 249 42.05 -60.14 -46.21
N ASP A 250 42.35 -59.75 -44.97
CA ASP A 250 41.95 -60.48 -43.76
C ASP A 250 40.43 -60.52 -43.55
N GLY A 251 39.72 -59.40 -43.76
CA GLY A 251 38.26 -59.40 -43.61
C GLY A 251 37.51 -60.01 -44.80
N ASN A 252 38.02 -59.89 -46.02
CA ASN A 252 37.54 -60.67 -47.17
C ASN A 252 37.70 -62.17 -46.95
N LEU A 253 38.82 -62.59 -46.37
CA LEU A 253 39.07 -63.99 -46.02
C LEU A 253 38.12 -64.48 -44.93
N LEU A 254 37.88 -63.67 -43.89
CA LEU A 254 36.92 -64.02 -42.84
C LEU A 254 35.49 -64.15 -43.37
N ASN A 255 35.05 -63.22 -44.23
CA ASN A 255 33.73 -63.30 -44.86
C ASN A 255 33.60 -64.57 -45.71
N LYS A 256 34.60 -64.87 -46.55
CA LYS A 256 34.63 -66.12 -47.34
C LYS A 256 34.69 -67.37 -46.48
N LEU A 257 35.34 -67.33 -45.33
CA LEU A 257 35.41 -68.45 -44.39
C LEU A 257 34.03 -68.71 -43.76
N ASN A 258 33.36 -67.66 -43.26
CA ASN A 258 32.03 -67.79 -42.67
C ASN A 258 31.00 -68.25 -43.70
N ASP A 259 31.02 -67.68 -44.91
CA ASP A 259 30.16 -68.11 -46.02
C ASP A 259 30.41 -69.59 -46.38
N HIS A 260 31.66 -70.05 -46.31
CA HIS A 260 32.02 -71.45 -46.55
C HIS A 260 31.60 -72.37 -45.40
N GLU A 261 31.68 -71.94 -44.14
CA GLU A 261 31.26 -72.71 -42.95
C GLU A 261 29.75 -72.94 -42.94
N ASP A 262 28.96 -71.94 -43.35
CA ASP A 262 27.50 -71.99 -43.35
C ASP A 262 26.90 -72.61 -44.64
N ALA A 263 27.67 -72.71 -45.72
CA ALA A 263 27.17 -73.21 -47.01
C ALA A 263 27.00 -74.74 -47.03
N SER A 264 25.84 -75.21 -47.49
CA SER A 264 25.55 -76.65 -47.65
C SER A 264 26.33 -77.32 -48.79
N MET A 265 26.82 -76.54 -49.76
CA MET A 265 27.63 -76.99 -50.91
C MET A 265 28.82 -76.04 -51.17
N PRO A 266 29.85 -76.06 -50.32
CA PRO A 266 30.86 -75.00 -50.29
C PRO A 266 31.97 -75.16 -51.34
N HIS A 267 32.06 -76.30 -52.02
CA HIS A 267 33.15 -76.60 -52.94
C HIS A 267 32.68 -76.61 -54.40
N LYS A 268 33.60 -76.36 -55.35
CA LYS A 268 33.30 -76.34 -56.79
C LYS A 268 34.13 -77.37 -57.54
N PHE A 269 33.57 -77.93 -58.61
CA PHE A 269 34.29 -78.78 -59.55
C PHE A 269 33.78 -78.57 -60.98
N LEU A 270 34.63 -78.89 -61.96
CA LEU A 270 34.40 -78.60 -63.38
C LEU A 270 34.03 -79.86 -64.15
N ILE A 271 33.02 -79.78 -64.99
CA ILE A 271 32.71 -80.80 -66.00
C ILE A 271 32.54 -80.08 -67.34
N GLY A 272 33.53 -80.21 -68.22
CA GLY A 272 33.56 -79.44 -69.47
C GLY A 272 33.76 -77.94 -69.22
N THR A 273 32.90 -77.11 -69.81
CA THR A 273 32.85 -75.65 -69.59
C THR A 273 31.95 -75.25 -68.42
N ASN A 274 31.24 -76.19 -67.81
CA ASN A 274 30.21 -75.91 -66.81
C ASN A 274 30.80 -76.10 -65.40
N VAL A 275 30.42 -75.21 -64.49
CA VAL A 275 30.87 -75.22 -63.08
C VAL A 275 29.75 -75.77 -62.22
N TYR A 276 30.06 -76.72 -61.34
CA TYR A 276 29.10 -77.27 -60.39
C TYR A 276 29.55 -76.99 -58.95
N LYS A 277 28.61 -76.56 -58.10
CA LYS A 277 28.79 -76.52 -56.65
C LYS A 277 28.46 -77.89 -56.08
N TYR A 278 29.18 -78.34 -55.06
CA TYR A 278 28.93 -79.61 -54.41
C TYR A 278 29.10 -79.56 -52.90
N GLY A 279 28.43 -80.49 -52.24
CA GLY A 279 28.52 -80.74 -50.81
C GLY A 279 27.92 -82.08 -50.45
N PHE A 280 27.71 -82.25 -49.15
CA PHE A 280 27.15 -83.48 -48.62
C PHE A 280 25.86 -83.15 -47.87
N ALA A 281 24.79 -83.86 -48.22
CA ALA A 281 23.55 -83.81 -47.49
C ALA A 281 23.09 -85.23 -47.16
N PHE A 282 22.40 -85.39 -46.04
CA PHE A 282 21.82 -86.66 -45.67
C PHE A 282 20.59 -86.95 -46.55
N ASN A 283 20.58 -88.09 -47.23
CA ASN A 283 19.42 -88.54 -47.99
C ASN A 283 18.49 -89.34 -47.07
N PRO A 284 17.29 -88.83 -46.73
CA PRO A 284 16.40 -89.49 -45.78
C PRO A 284 15.78 -90.78 -46.32
N VAL A 285 15.74 -90.96 -47.65
CA VAL A 285 15.15 -92.14 -48.30
C VAL A 285 16.12 -93.30 -48.33
N LEU A 286 17.40 -93.04 -48.64
CA LEU A 286 18.44 -94.06 -48.70
C LEU A 286 19.22 -94.20 -47.38
N GLN A 287 18.91 -93.36 -46.38
CA GLN A 287 19.54 -93.31 -45.06
C GLN A 287 21.08 -93.23 -45.10
N CYS A 288 21.63 -92.51 -46.06
CA CYS A 288 23.06 -92.36 -46.24
C CYS A 288 23.45 -90.93 -46.58
N VAL A 289 24.73 -90.60 -46.40
CA VAL A 289 25.28 -89.34 -46.89
C VAL A 289 25.29 -89.40 -48.41
N SER A 290 24.59 -88.44 -49.03
CA SER A 290 24.56 -88.27 -50.47
C SER A 290 25.43 -87.10 -50.88
N PHE A 291 26.18 -87.31 -51.96
CA PHE A 291 26.82 -86.24 -52.68
C PHE A 291 25.74 -85.47 -53.44
N ILE A 292 25.62 -84.19 -53.14
CA ILE A 292 24.72 -83.28 -53.85
C ILE A 292 25.55 -82.28 -54.64
N TYR A 293 25.10 -82.01 -55.85
CA TYR A 293 25.71 -81.00 -56.70
C TYR A 293 24.67 -80.31 -57.57
N GLU A 294 24.92 -79.06 -57.87
CA GLU A 294 24.08 -78.24 -58.74
C GLU A 294 24.96 -77.39 -59.67
N GLU A 295 24.46 -77.13 -60.87
CA GLU A 295 25.16 -76.27 -61.83
C GLU A 295 25.11 -74.81 -61.37
N GLU A 296 26.27 -74.15 -61.33
CA GLU A 296 26.39 -72.75 -60.96
C GLU A 296 25.99 -71.88 -62.16
N ASN A 297 24.74 -71.42 -62.15
CA ASN A 297 24.27 -70.45 -63.13
C ASN A 297 24.94 -69.09 -62.86
N VAL A 298 25.58 -68.52 -63.90
CA VAL A 298 26.34 -67.26 -63.88
C VAL A 298 25.45 -66.05 -63.61
#